data_AF-A0A523RSC6-F1
#
_entry.id   AF-A0A523RSC6-F1
#
_cell.length_a   1.000
_cell.length_b   1.000
_cell.length_c   1.000
_cell.angle_alpha   90.00
_cell.angle_beta   90.00
_cell.angle_gamma   90.00
#
_symmetry.space_group_name_H-M   'P 1'
#
loop_
_entity.id
_entity.type
_entity.pdbx_description
1 polymer ?
#
loop_
_entity_poly.entity_id
_entity_poly.type
_entity_poly.pdbx_seq_one_letter_code
_entity_poly.pdbx_strand_id
1 'polypeptide(L)'
;MKTISLSLVWLICLALSPEAISQNFYQKNGEIYDLWGICRTRPQGFDGYFQVTERGFRPVIAFESLGSNADIAYRWGQEFLELYPDSSQRAEKIYTFVRDRVRYTQDLSQFGYREFAQNADELAKKIQEGNAQGDCEDYAILLATMYKAAGYRTAVVLVPGHAAALVYLPEYQKANISLTFNEESGWIWAEATGRNNPLGWYPQKALQGKAFAYEIEKIEDLALKTEPGGKIAPVKGKSRSLAFSPFFLLILIMWILPMIGRIFMVMVVRRRS
;
A
#
# COMPACT_ATOMS: atom_id res chain seq x y z
N MET A 1 18.58 34.38 34.65
CA MET A 1 17.86 33.10 34.87
C MET A 1 16.76 33.00 33.82
N LYS A 2 17.03 32.26 32.73
CA LYS A 2 16.43 30.95 32.39
C LYS A 2 14.98 31.05 31.89
N THR A 3 14.82 31.31 30.60
CA THR A 3 13.67 30.87 29.79
C THR A 3 14.16 30.31 28.46
N ILE A 4 15.12 29.37 28.55
CA ILE A 4 15.33 28.36 27.51
C ILE A 4 14.57 27.14 28.05
N SER A 5 13.47 26.76 27.40
CA SER A 5 12.69 25.51 27.57
C SER A 5 11.22 25.87 27.28
N LEU A 6 10.72 25.68 26.06
CA LEU A 6 9.95 24.46 25.76
C LEU A 6 9.88 24.15 24.25
N SER A 7 10.34 25.05 23.38
CA SER A 7 10.17 24.93 21.92
C SER A 7 11.19 24.04 21.23
N LEU A 8 12.37 23.81 21.84
CA LEU A 8 13.43 23.00 21.24
C LEU A 8 13.20 21.49 21.41
N VAL A 9 12.43 21.07 22.43
CA VAL A 9 12.15 19.65 22.69
C VAL A 9 11.14 19.08 21.67
N TRP A 10 10.27 19.92 21.10
CA TRP A 10 9.32 19.49 20.06
C TRP A 10 9.95 19.33 18.67
N LEU A 11 11.11 19.96 18.42
CA LEU A 11 11.83 19.83 17.15
C LEU A 11 12.79 18.62 17.12
N ILE A 12 13.11 18.01 18.26
CA ILE A 12 14.05 16.88 18.34
C ILE A 12 13.33 15.52 18.25
N CYS A 13 12.01 15.47 18.47
CA CYS A 13 11.23 14.23 18.30
C CYS A 13 10.76 13.94 16.87
N LEU A 14 11.04 14.80 15.89
CA LEU A 14 10.69 14.60 14.48
C LEU A 14 11.83 13.98 13.63
N ALA A 15 12.99 13.68 14.23
CA ALA A 15 14.18 13.21 13.52
C ALA A 15 14.55 11.73 13.78
N LEU A 16 13.67 10.97 14.42
CA LEU A 16 13.80 9.51 14.54
C LEU A 16 12.57 8.85 13.90
N SER A 17 12.31 9.16 12.63
CA SER A 17 11.71 8.14 11.77
C SER A 17 12.71 6.99 11.72
N PRO A 18 12.32 5.74 12.00
CA PRO A 18 13.10 4.61 11.50
C PRO A 18 13.35 4.90 10.03
N GLU A 19 14.61 4.98 9.62
CA GLU A 19 14.93 5.02 8.20
C GLU A 19 14.30 3.78 7.61
N ALA A 20 13.14 3.96 6.95
CA ALA A 20 12.49 2.92 6.18
C ALA A 20 13.58 2.37 5.27
N ILE A 21 14.05 1.16 5.57
CA ILE A 21 15.13 0.52 4.85
C ILE A 21 14.77 0.67 3.38
N SER A 22 15.53 1.48 2.65
CA SER A 22 15.40 1.54 1.20
C SER A 22 15.79 0.15 0.74
N GLN A 23 14.80 -0.72 0.51
CA GLN A 23 15.08 -2.10 0.19
C GLN A 23 15.86 -2.13 -1.12
N ASN A 24 17.03 -2.77 -1.05
CA ASN A 24 17.77 -3.11 -2.24
C ASN A 24 17.08 -4.33 -2.87
N PHE A 25 16.84 -4.25 -4.17
CA PHE A 25 16.39 -5.39 -4.95
C PHE A 25 17.57 -6.03 -5.69
N TYR A 26 17.44 -7.32 -5.99
CA TYR A 26 18.47 -8.14 -6.61
C TYR A 26 17.90 -8.86 -7.81
N GLN A 27 18.53 -8.70 -8.97
CA GLN A 27 18.15 -9.42 -10.17
C GLN A 27 18.92 -10.73 -10.28
N LYS A 28 18.19 -11.82 -10.49
CA LYS A 28 18.72 -13.15 -10.77
C LYS A 28 17.83 -13.85 -11.80
N ASN A 29 18.43 -14.37 -12.87
CA ASN A 29 17.72 -15.10 -13.94
C ASN A 29 16.52 -14.35 -14.55
N GLY A 30 16.59 -13.01 -14.62
CA GLY A 30 15.51 -12.17 -15.14
C GLY A 30 14.42 -11.82 -14.12
N GLU A 31 14.45 -12.41 -12.93
CA GLU A 31 13.52 -12.14 -11.84
C GLU A 31 14.11 -11.17 -10.81
N ILE A 32 13.25 -10.48 -10.07
CA ILE A 32 13.64 -9.55 -9.00
C ILE A 32 13.36 -10.16 -7.64
N TYR A 33 14.34 -10.07 -6.76
CA TYR A 33 14.31 -10.59 -5.39
C TYR A 33 14.59 -9.47 -4.40
N ASP A 34 14.03 -9.58 -3.20
CA ASP A 34 14.36 -8.71 -2.06
C ASP A 34 15.43 -9.33 -1.14
N LEU A 35 15.65 -8.69 0.02
CA LEU A 35 16.64 -9.10 1.03
C LEU A 35 16.24 -10.36 1.81
N TRP A 36 14.96 -10.74 1.82
CA TRP A 36 14.51 -12.03 2.39
C TRP A 36 14.64 -13.17 1.38
N GLY A 37 14.99 -12.84 0.13
CA GLY A 37 15.11 -13.81 -0.94
C GLY A 37 13.77 -14.21 -1.53
N ILE A 38 12.75 -13.35 -1.38
CA ILE A 38 11.43 -13.52 -1.98
C ILE A 38 11.47 -12.90 -3.38
N CYS A 39 11.01 -13.65 -4.37
CA CYS A 39 10.86 -13.23 -5.74
C CYS A 39 9.62 -12.34 -5.85
N ARG A 40 9.83 -11.07 -6.20
CA ARG A 40 8.79 -10.04 -6.36
C ARG A 40 8.04 -10.18 -7.68
N THR A 41 8.67 -10.76 -8.69
CA THR A 41 8.15 -10.83 -10.06
C THR A 41 7.47 -12.16 -10.41
N ARG A 42 7.24 -13.02 -9.42
CA ARG A 42 6.59 -14.32 -9.61
C ARG A 42 5.81 -14.76 -8.36
N PRO A 43 4.52 -15.08 -8.47
CA PRO A 43 3.74 -15.57 -7.33
C PRO A 43 3.98 -17.05 -6.99
N GLN A 44 4.37 -17.87 -7.98
CA GLN A 44 4.54 -19.33 -7.80
C GLN A 44 5.91 -19.72 -7.26
N GLY A 45 6.06 -20.97 -6.81
CA GLY A 45 7.32 -21.59 -6.40
C GLY A 45 7.75 -21.24 -4.98
N PHE A 46 8.68 -21.99 -4.39
CA PHE A 46 9.06 -21.83 -2.98
C PHE A 46 9.62 -20.46 -2.61
N ASP A 47 10.13 -19.73 -3.59
CA ASP A 47 10.67 -18.38 -3.45
C ASP A 47 9.71 -17.28 -3.94
N GLY A 48 8.55 -17.60 -4.52
CA GLY A 48 7.60 -16.59 -5.01
C GLY A 48 6.88 -15.84 -3.88
N TYR A 49 6.41 -14.62 -4.14
CA TYR A 49 5.73 -13.77 -3.15
C TYR A 49 4.44 -14.36 -2.56
N PHE A 50 3.82 -15.30 -3.27
CA PHE A 50 2.66 -16.08 -2.81
C PHE A 50 2.98 -17.57 -2.57
N GLN A 51 4.21 -18.01 -2.79
CA GLN A 51 4.63 -19.40 -2.62
C GLN A 51 3.61 -20.43 -3.16
N VAL A 52 3.00 -20.15 -4.32
CA VAL A 52 1.99 -21.05 -4.90
C VAL A 52 2.69 -22.31 -5.40
N THR A 53 2.32 -23.46 -4.84
CA THR A 53 2.84 -24.79 -5.16
C THR A 53 1.69 -25.79 -5.31
N GLU A 54 2.00 -27.01 -5.75
CA GLU A 54 1.03 -28.12 -5.78
C GLU A 54 0.47 -28.46 -4.38
N ARG A 55 1.22 -28.15 -3.32
CA ARG A 55 0.84 -28.44 -1.93
C ARG A 55 -0.06 -27.36 -1.32
N GLY A 56 -0.14 -26.19 -1.95
CA GLY A 56 -0.88 -25.05 -1.42
C GLY A 56 -0.20 -23.72 -1.70
N PHE A 57 -0.63 -22.71 -0.96
CA PHE A 57 -0.28 -21.30 -1.14
C PHE A 57 0.08 -20.71 0.22
N ARG A 58 1.04 -19.78 0.26
CA ARG A 58 1.41 -19.00 1.45
C ARG A 58 1.85 -17.59 1.02
N PRO A 59 1.12 -16.52 1.40
CA PRO A 59 1.45 -15.14 1.04
C PRO A 59 2.66 -14.64 1.85
N VAL A 60 3.86 -15.15 1.54
CA VAL A 60 5.08 -14.86 2.31
C VAL A 60 5.38 -13.37 2.40
N ILE A 61 5.05 -12.62 1.35
CA ILE A 61 5.22 -11.16 1.29
C ILE A 61 4.45 -10.40 2.39
N ALA A 62 3.34 -10.95 2.91
CA ALA A 62 2.62 -10.34 4.02
C ALA A 62 3.50 -10.24 5.28
N PHE A 63 4.38 -11.23 5.49
CA PHE A 63 5.22 -11.35 6.68
C PHE A 63 6.43 -10.40 6.66
N GLU A 64 6.68 -9.70 5.55
CA GLU A 64 7.63 -8.58 5.49
C GLU A 64 7.12 -7.34 6.21
N SER A 65 5.83 -7.30 6.55
CA SER A 65 5.16 -6.17 7.22
C SER A 65 4.43 -6.58 8.50
N LEU A 66 4.83 -7.72 9.09
CA LEU A 66 4.25 -8.27 10.32
C LEU A 66 5.37 -8.59 11.33
N GLY A 67 4.99 -8.70 12.60
CA GLY A 67 5.91 -9.13 13.67
C GLY A 67 7.04 -8.14 13.89
N SER A 68 8.26 -8.65 14.00
CA SER A 68 9.47 -7.83 14.11
C SER A 68 9.76 -6.99 12.86
N ASN A 69 9.12 -7.32 11.72
CA ASN A 69 9.22 -6.55 10.48
C ASN A 69 8.09 -5.51 10.32
N ALA A 70 7.18 -5.40 11.29
CA ALA A 70 6.06 -4.48 11.22
C ALA A 70 6.51 -3.01 11.21
N ASP A 71 5.94 -2.20 10.31
CA ASP A 71 6.18 -0.75 10.24
C ASP A 71 4.86 0.03 10.01
N ILE A 72 4.80 0.87 8.97
CA ILE A 72 3.76 1.88 8.75
C ILE A 72 2.37 1.25 8.63
N ALA A 73 2.22 0.19 7.84
CA ALA A 73 0.93 -0.44 7.59
C ALA A 73 0.35 -1.09 8.85
N TYR A 74 1.19 -1.79 9.60
CA TYR A 74 0.80 -2.42 10.86
C TYR A 74 0.39 -1.36 11.89
N ARG A 75 1.21 -0.32 12.06
CA ARG A 75 0.93 0.78 12.98
C ARG A 75 -0.40 1.47 12.65
N TRP A 76 -0.70 1.71 11.37
CA TRP A 76 -2.01 2.24 11.00
C TRP A 76 -3.16 1.32 11.43
N GLY A 77 -3.05 0.01 11.25
CA GLY A 77 -4.08 -0.92 11.73
C GLY A 77 -4.31 -0.80 13.24
N GLN A 78 -3.24 -0.63 14.04
CA GLN A 78 -3.34 -0.38 15.48
C GLN A 78 -4.02 0.98 15.79
N GLU A 79 -3.67 2.03 15.05
CA GLU A 79 -4.33 3.34 15.17
C GLU A 79 -5.84 3.24 14.84
N PHE A 80 -6.23 2.47 13.82
CA PHE A 80 -7.64 2.21 13.51
C PHE A 80 -8.35 1.43 14.62
N LEU A 81 -7.66 0.52 15.31
CA LEU A 81 -8.20 -0.19 16.49
C LEU A 81 -8.53 0.77 17.63
N GLU A 82 -7.66 1.72 17.90
CA GLU A 82 -7.87 2.72 18.95
C GLU A 82 -8.97 3.73 18.58
N LEU A 83 -8.98 4.19 17.32
CA LEU A 83 -9.90 5.24 16.86
C LEU A 83 -11.34 4.75 16.64
N TYR A 84 -11.52 3.46 16.31
CA TYR A 84 -12.82 2.90 15.97
C TYR A 84 -13.08 1.63 16.80
N PRO A 85 -13.71 1.76 17.99
CA PRO A 85 -14.00 0.61 18.85
C PRO A 85 -15.00 -0.37 18.22
N ASP A 86 -15.99 0.15 17.48
CA ASP A 86 -16.98 -0.69 16.79
C ASP A 86 -16.33 -1.51 15.67
N SER A 87 -16.50 -2.83 15.75
CA SER A 87 -15.82 -3.80 14.88
C SER A 87 -16.23 -3.64 13.41
N SER A 88 -17.50 -3.39 13.12
CA SER A 88 -17.97 -3.22 11.74
C SER A 88 -17.50 -1.89 11.15
N GLN A 89 -17.63 -0.80 11.91
CA GLN A 89 -17.18 0.53 11.51
C GLN A 89 -15.67 0.55 11.28
N ARG A 90 -14.87 -0.02 12.18
CA ARG A 90 -13.42 -0.07 12.03
C ARG A 90 -13.01 -0.78 10.74
N ALA A 91 -13.65 -1.91 10.43
CA ALA A 91 -13.35 -2.63 9.21
C ALA A 91 -13.66 -1.80 7.96
N GLU A 92 -14.80 -1.12 7.93
CA GLU A 92 -15.17 -0.20 6.85
C GLU A 92 -14.20 0.97 6.71
N LYS A 93 -13.71 1.51 7.83
CA LYS A 93 -12.77 2.64 7.84
C LYS A 93 -11.40 2.24 7.30
N ILE A 94 -10.91 1.05 7.63
CA ILE A 94 -9.70 0.47 7.03
C ILE A 94 -9.91 0.26 5.53
N TYR A 95 -11.00 -0.40 5.14
CA TYR A 95 -11.32 -0.67 3.73
C TYR A 95 -11.37 0.61 2.89
N THR A 96 -12.13 1.61 3.35
CA THR A 96 -12.29 2.89 2.65
C THR A 96 -11.00 3.69 2.62
N PHE A 97 -10.20 3.66 3.70
CA PHE A 97 -8.89 4.30 3.72
C PHE A 97 -7.99 3.81 2.59
N VAL A 98 -7.87 2.49 2.40
CA VAL A 98 -7.05 1.88 1.35
C VAL A 98 -7.64 2.17 -0.03
N ARG A 99 -8.93 1.89 -0.23
CA ARG A 99 -9.65 2.10 -1.50
C ARG A 99 -9.47 3.52 -2.04
N ASP A 100 -9.57 4.52 -1.16
CA ASP A 100 -9.59 5.91 -1.57
C ASP A 100 -8.18 6.49 -1.79
N ARG A 101 -7.13 5.86 -1.22
CA ARG A 101 -5.76 6.38 -1.26
C ARG A 101 -4.83 5.65 -2.23
N VAL A 102 -5.17 4.44 -2.65
CA VAL A 102 -4.38 3.69 -3.64
C VAL A 102 -5.04 3.84 -5.01
N ARG A 103 -4.24 4.06 -6.05
CA ARG A 103 -4.71 4.04 -7.44
C ARG A 103 -4.39 2.70 -8.08
N TYR A 104 -5.43 1.93 -8.40
CA TYR A 104 -5.28 0.71 -9.19
C TYR A 104 -4.48 0.94 -10.47
N THR A 105 -3.33 0.27 -10.59
CA THR A 105 -2.37 0.40 -11.67
C THR A 105 -1.67 -0.94 -11.87
N GLN A 106 -1.67 -1.46 -13.10
CA GLN A 106 -0.96 -2.72 -13.41
C GLN A 106 0.56 -2.58 -13.23
N ASP A 107 1.21 -3.65 -12.78
CA ASP A 107 2.67 -3.70 -12.60
C ASP A 107 3.47 -3.35 -13.84
N LEU A 108 3.01 -3.75 -15.02
CA LEU A 108 3.70 -3.44 -16.27
C LEU A 108 3.76 -1.92 -16.51
N SER A 109 2.72 -1.20 -16.08
CA SER A 109 2.68 0.25 -16.16
C SER A 109 3.52 0.89 -15.05
N GLN A 110 3.49 0.32 -13.85
CA GLN A 110 4.14 0.88 -12.68
C GLN A 110 5.65 0.59 -12.63
N PHE A 111 6.02 -0.68 -12.71
CA PHE A 111 7.37 -1.19 -12.53
C PHE A 111 8.03 -1.68 -13.82
N GLY A 112 7.24 -1.91 -14.88
CA GLY A 112 7.76 -2.45 -16.14
C GLY A 112 7.92 -3.98 -16.16
N TYR A 113 7.43 -4.66 -15.14
CA TYR A 113 7.37 -6.12 -15.05
C TYR A 113 5.94 -6.60 -15.25
N ARG A 114 5.76 -7.84 -15.74
CA ARG A 114 4.40 -8.40 -15.88
C ARG A 114 3.70 -8.59 -14.54
N GLU A 115 4.48 -8.92 -13.52
CA GLU A 115 4.09 -9.06 -12.11
C GLU A 115 5.20 -8.40 -11.29
N PHE A 116 4.85 -7.71 -10.22
CA PHE A 116 5.73 -7.12 -9.23
C PHE A 116 4.93 -6.81 -7.96
N ALA A 117 5.03 -7.68 -6.96
CA ALA A 117 4.35 -7.44 -5.70
C ALA A 117 5.09 -6.41 -4.82
N GLN A 118 4.34 -5.53 -4.16
CA GLN A 118 4.76 -4.67 -3.05
C GLN A 118 4.32 -5.28 -1.72
N ASN A 119 5.13 -5.14 -0.67
CA ASN A 119 4.68 -5.46 0.68
C ASN A 119 3.80 -4.31 1.22
N ALA A 120 3.18 -4.54 2.38
CA ALA A 120 2.22 -3.58 2.91
C ALA A 120 2.89 -2.23 3.26
N ASP A 121 4.11 -2.25 3.79
CA ASP A 121 4.81 -1.03 4.21
C ASP A 121 5.34 -0.21 3.02
N GLU A 122 5.76 -0.86 1.94
CA GLU A 122 6.12 -0.21 0.68
C GLU A 122 4.94 0.58 0.11
N LEU A 123 3.76 -0.05 0.03
CA LEU A 123 2.55 0.62 -0.44
C LEU A 123 2.09 1.70 0.55
N ALA A 124 2.16 1.44 1.86
CA ALA A 124 1.82 2.43 2.89
C ALA A 124 2.70 3.68 2.81
N LYS A 125 4.01 3.52 2.56
CA LYS A 125 4.92 4.65 2.32
C LYS A 125 4.48 5.46 1.10
N LYS A 126 4.07 4.81 0.00
CA LYS A 126 3.54 5.51 -1.17
C LYS A 126 2.21 6.24 -0.89
N ILE A 127 1.41 5.74 0.04
CA ILE A 127 0.22 6.44 0.52
C ILE A 127 0.61 7.74 1.23
N GLN A 128 1.62 7.69 2.11
CA GLN A 128 2.13 8.90 2.79
C GLN A 128 2.70 9.93 1.79
N GLU A 129 3.37 9.45 0.74
CA GLU A 129 3.89 10.28 -0.36
C GLU A 129 2.79 10.83 -1.29
N GLY A 130 1.53 10.38 -1.14
CA GLY A 130 0.41 10.81 -1.97
C GLY A 130 0.44 10.29 -3.42
N ASN A 131 1.19 9.23 -3.69
CA ASN A 131 1.42 8.70 -5.04
C ASN A 131 1.20 7.17 -5.16
N ALA A 132 0.52 6.57 -4.17
CA ALA A 132 0.26 5.14 -4.10
C ALA A 132 -0.41 4.57 -5.36
N GLN A 133 0.22 3.53 -5.88
CA GLN A 133 -0.24 2.73 -6.99
C GLN A 133 0.05 1.27 -6.67
N GLY A 134 -0.83 0.40 -7.11
CA GLY A 134 -0.68 -1.05 -7.00
C GLY A 134 -1.86 -1.75 -7.66
N ASP A 135 -1.80 -3.06 -7.76
CA ASP A 135 -2.87 -3.91 -8.29
C ASP A 135 -3.36 -4.92 -7.23
N CYS A 136 -3.88 -6.07 -7.65
CA CYS A 136 -4.75 -6.87 -6.77
C CYS A 136 -4.03 -7.41 -5.53
N GLU A 137 -2.79 -7.89 -5.68
CA GLU A 137 -1.96 -8.39 -4.60
C GLU A 137 -1.58 -7.30 -3.61
N ASP A 138 -1.23 -6.11 -4.09
CA ASP A 138 -0.75 -5.01 -3.26
C ASP A 138 -1.86 -4.54 -2.32
N TYR A 139 -3.08 -4.43 -2.86
CA TYR A 139 -4.28 -4.13 -2.08
C TYR A 139 -4.59 -5.24 -1.08
N ALA A 140 -4.52 -6.51 -1.50
CA ALA A 140 -4.81 -7.65 -0.65
C ALA A 140 -3.85 -7.73 0.54
N ILE A 141 -2.55 -7.54 0.29
CA ILE A 141 -1.50 -7.59 1.30
C ILE A 141 -1.61 -6.40 2.27
N LEU A 142 -1.81 -5.18 1.76
CA LEU A 142 -2.01 -4.02 2.62
C LEU A 142 -3.25 -4.17 3.51
N LEU A 143 -4.39 -4.58 2.95
CA LEU A 143 -5.62 -4.78 3.72
C LEU A 143 -5.45 -5.88 4.76
N ALA A 144 -4.87 -7.03 4.39
CA ALA A 144 -4.66 -8.13 5.32
C ALA A 144 -3.76 -7.69 6.49
N THR A 145 -2.66 -7.00 6.22
CA THR A 145 -1.77 -6.47 7.26
C THR A 145 -2.49 -5.49 8.19
N MET A 146 -3.22 -4.52 7.64
CA MET A 146 -3.96 -3.55 8.44
C MET A 146 -5.07 -4.20 9.27
N TYR A 147 -5.81 -5.16 8.72
CA TYR A 147 -6.84 -5.90 9.47
C TYR A 147 -6.22 -6.76 10.58
N LYS A 148 -5.13 -7.47 10.31
CA LYS A 148 -4.43 -8.26 11.33
C LYS A 148 -4.02 -7.38 12.52
N ALA A 149 -3.41 -6.23 12.22
CA ALA A 149 -2.98 -5.26 13.22
C ALA A 149 -4.14 -4.59 13.97
N ALA A 150 -5.30 -4.45 13.31
CA ALA A 150 -6.54 -3.94 13.90
C ALA A 150 -7.33 -4.99 14.70
N GLY A 151 -6.71 -6.13 15.02
CA GLY A 151 -7.27 -7.17 15.86
C GLY A 151 -8.23 -8.14 15.16
N TYR A 152 -8.29 -8.13 13.82
CA TYR A 152 -9.10 -9.09 13.07
C TYR A 152 -8.33 -10.35 12.72
N ARG A 153 -9.08 -11.46 12.59
CA ARG A 153 -8.63 -12.57 11.76
C ARG A 153 -8.77 -12.18 10.30
N THR A 154 -7.77 -12.53 9.51
CA THR A 154 -7.67 -12.11 8.12
C THR A 154 -7.04 -13.22 7.30
N ALA A 155 -7.41 -13.29 6.03
CA ALA A 155 -6.83 -14.22 5.07
C ALA A 155 -6.52 -13.51 3.76
N VAL A 156 -5.62 -14.09 2.98
CA VAL A 156 -5.47 -13.76 1.56
C VAL A 156 -6.14 -14.86 0.76
N VAL A 157 -6.92 -14.49 -0.26
CA VAL A 157 -7.59 -15.43 -1.16
C VAL A 157 -7.11 -15.22 -2.58
N LEU A 158 -6.76 -16.32 -3.23
CA LEU A 158 -6.44 -16.40 -4.64
C LEU A 158 -7.59 -17.04 -5.40
N VAL A 159 -7.98 -16.38 -6.47
CA VAL A 159 -8.91 -16.87 -7.49
C VAL A 159 -8.21 -16.72 -8.85
N PRO A 160 -8.70 -17.38 -9.92
CA PRO A 160 -8.02 -17.31 -11.21
C PRO A 160 -7.76 -15.87 -11.67
N GLY A 161 -6.48 -15.48 -11.72
CA GLY A 161 -6.02 -14.17 -12.18
C GLY A 161 -6.25 -13.00 -11.21
N HIS A 162 -6.55 -13.26 -9.93
CA HIS A 162 -6.83 -12.19 -8.97
C HIS A 162 -6.54 -12.58 -7.52
N ALA A 163 -6.17 -11.58 -6.71
CA ALA A 163 -5.97 -11.71 -5.27
C ALA A 163 -6.86 -10.73 -4.51
N ALA A 164 -7.34 -11.14 -3.34
CA ALA A 164 -8.09 -10.28 -2.43
C ALA A 164 -7.78 -10.61 -0.97
N ALA A 165 -8.13 -9.70 -0.06
CA ALA A 165 -8.16 -9.99 1.36
C ALA A 165 -9.54 -10.52 1.76
N LEU A 166 -9.58 -11.33 2.81
CA LEU A 166 -10.77 -11.66 3.57
C LEU A 166 -10.59 -11.17 5.00
N VAL A 167 -11.66 -10.65 5.59
CA VAL A 167 -11.70 -10.28 7.01
C VAL A 167 -12.82 -11.05 7.70
N TYR A 168 -12.53 -11.63 8.86
CA TYR A 168 -13.53 -12.37 9.63
C TYR A 168 -14.39 -11.39 10.44
N LEU A 169 -15.66 -11.26 10.04
CA LEU A 169 -16.66 -10.39 10.65
C LEU A 169 -18.04 -11.09 10.63
N PRO A 170 -18.29 -12.06 11.52
CA PRO A 170 -19.50 -12.89 11.47
C PRO A 170 -20.81 -12.10 11.66
N GLU A 171 -20.74 -10.92 12.28
CA GLU A 171 -21.89 -10.04 12.53
C GLU A 171 -22.09 -8.98 11.43
N TYR A 172 -21.27 -8.96 10.38
CA TYR A 172 -21.31 -7.91 9.36
C TYR A 172 -22.44 -8.12 8.34
N GLN A 173 -23.50 -7.32 8.46
CA GLN A 173 -24.74 -7.50 7.68
C GLN A 173 -24.76 -6.79 6.32
N LYS A 174 -23.77 -5.94 6.00
CA LYS A 174 -23.77 -5.16 4.75
C LYS A 174 -23.12 -5.89 3.57
N ALA A 175 -22.50 -7.03 3.80
CA ALA A 175 -21.93 -7.86 2.73
C ALA A 175 -23.05 -8.52 1.92
N ASN A 176 -22.84 -8.68 0.61
CA ASN A 176 -23.79 -9.39 -0.25
C ASN A 176 -23.68 -10.92 -0.12
N ILE A 177 -22.59 -11.42 0.45
CA ILE A 177 -22.36 -12.83 0.78
C ILE A 177 -21.49 -12.92 2.04
N SER A 178 -21.80 -13.90 2.89
CA SER A 178 -20.90 -14.36 3.96
C SER A 178 -20.22 -15.63 3.47
N LEU A 179 -18.89 -15.60 3.36
CA LEU A 179 -18.12 -16.75 2.88
C LEU A 179 -17.83 -17.72 4.03
N THR A 180 -17.72 -19.00 3.68
CA THR A 180 -17.29 -20.05 4.59
C THR A 180 -15.85 -20.45 4.24
N PHE A 181 -14.96 -20.42 5.22
CA PHE A 181 -13.57 -20.83 5.09
C PHE A 181 -13.19 -21.66 6.32
N ASN A 182 -12.57 -22.83 6.10
CA ASN A 182 -12.28 -23.82 7.15
C ASN A 182 -13.49 -24.13 8.03
N GLU A 183 -14.64 -24.41 7.39
CA GLU A 183 -15.93 -24.73 8.03
C GLU A 183 -16.56 -23.59 8.85
N GLU A 184 -15.93 -22.41 8.87
CA GLU A 184 -16.38 -21.26 9.63
C GLU A 184 -16.99 -20.20 8.69
N SER A 185 -18.24 -19.80 8.94
CA SER A 185 -18.90 -18.71 8.21
C SER A 185 -18.65 -17.36 8.88
N GLY A 186 -18.71 -16.27 8.12
CA GLY A 186 -18.47 -14.92 8.61
C GLY A 186 -17.29 -14.24 7.94
N TRP A 187 -16.68 -14.85 6.92
CA TRP A 187 -15.59 -14.25 6.16
C TRP A 187 -16.14 -13.29 5.11
N ILE A 188 -15.68 -12.05 5.15
CA ILE A 188 -16.15 -10.97 4.29
C ILE A 188 -15.09 -10.66 3.24
N TRP A 189 -15.52 -10.59 1.98
CA TRP A 189 -14.68 -10.21 0.85
C TRP A 189 -14.23 -8.75 0.97
N ALA A 190 -12.92 -8.52 1.02
CA ALA A 190 -12.31 -7.20 1.15
C ALA A 190 -11.39 -6.91 -0.05
N GLU A 191 -12.00 -6.65 -1.20
CA GLU A 191 -11.31 -6.19 -2.41
C GLU A 191 -11.58 -4.70 -2.62
N ALA A 192 -10.54 -3.87 -2.50
CA ALA A 192 -10.62 -2.41 -2.61
C ALA A 192 -10.13 -1.85 -3.96
N THR A 193 -9.94 -2.70 -4.98
CA THR A 193 -9.54 -2.30 -6.34
C THR A 193 -10.64 -1.48 -7.05
N GLY A 194 -11.92 -1.79 -6.76
CA GLY A 194 -13.09 -1.09 -7.28
C GLY A 194 -13.47 0.13 -6.45
N ARG A 195 -13.35 1.33 -7.02
CA ARG A 195 -13.60 2.62 -6.32
C ARG A 195 -15.00 2.78 -5.72
N ASN A 196 -15.99 2.11 -6.29
CA ASN A 196 -17.39 2.24 -5.87
C ASN A 196 -17.90 1.04 -5.07
N ASN A 197 -17.06 0.01 -4.89
CA ASN A 197 -17.47 -1.18 -4.17
C ASN A 197 -17.37 -0.91 -2.66
N PRO A 198 -18.40 -1.27 -1.88
CA PRO A 198 -18.29 -1.31 -0.43
C PRO A 198 -17.55 -2.57 0.04
N LEU A 199 -17.11 -2.57 1.30
CA LEU A 199 -16.66 -3.78 1.98
C LEU A 199 -17.74 -4.87 1.87
N GLY A 200 -17.33 -6.11 1.58
CA GLY A 200 -18.25 -7.23 1.44
C GLY A 200 -18.99 -7.29 0.12
N TRP A 201 -18.61 -6.49 -0.89
CA TRP A 201 -19.11 -6.65 -2.25
C TRP A 201 -18.35 -7.76 -2.97
N TYR A 202 -18.95 -8.94 -3.07
CA TYR A 202 -18.41 -10.10 -3.76
C TYR A 202 -18.94 -10.22 -5.20
N PRO A 203 -18.08 -10.25 -6.23
CA PRO A 203 -18.51 -10.37 -7.62
C PRO A 203 -18.83 -11.82 -8.02
N GLN A 204 -20.05 -12.29 -7.69
CA GLN A 204 -20.52 -13.67 -7.90
C GLN A 204 -20.26 -14.25 -9.29
N LYS A 205 -20.39 -13.46 -10.36
CA LYS A 205 -20.22 -13.92 -11.75
C LYS A 205 -18.75 -13.94 -12.19
N ALA A 206 -17.89 -13.13 -11.59
CA ALA A 206 -16.48 -13.01 -11.99
C ALA A 206 -15.59 -14.03 -11.27
N LEU A 207 -16.03 -14.57 -10.13
CA LEU A 207 -15.25 -15.45 -9.26
C LEU A 207 -15.65 -16.93 -9.38
N GLN A 208 -16.15 -17.35 -10.55
CA GLN A 208 -16.46 -18.75 -10.83
C GLN A 208 -15.16 -19.54 -11.01
N GLY A 209 -14.72 -20.25 -9.97
CA GLY A 209 -13.51 -21.05 -10.02
C GLY A 209 -13.11 -21.62 -8.67
N LYS A 210 -12.00 -22.37 -8.66
CA LYS A 210 -11.37 -22.81 -7.41
C LYS A 210 -10.75 -21.58 -6.74
N ALA A 211 -11.14 -21.33 -5.50
CA ALA A 211 -10.52 -20.34 -4.63
C ALA A 211 -9.59 -21.05 -3.64
N PHE A 212 -8.44 -20.45 -3.37
CA PHE A 212 -7.50 -20.89 -2.34
C PHE A 212 -7.32 -19.76 -1.34
N ALA A 213 -7.64 -20.01 -0.07
CA ALA A 213 -7.46 -19.02 0.99
C ALA A 213 -6.38 -19.48 1.96
N TYR A 214 -5.64 -18.52 2.50
CA TYR A 214 -4.65 -18.71 3.55
C TYR A 214 -4.93 -17.72 4.67
N GLU A 215 -5.34 -18.22 5.84
CA GLU A 215 -5.45 -17.40 7.04
C GLU A 215 -4.05 -17.03 7.55
N ILE A 216 -3.84 -15.74 7.81
CA ILE A 216 -2.64 -15.29 8.52
C ILE A 216 -2.90 -15.52 10.02
N GLU A 217 -2.82 -16.77 10.46
CA GLU A 217 -3.12 -17.15 11.85
C GLU A 217 -2.05 -16.61 12.81
N LYS A 218 -0.79 -17.00 12.56
CA LYS A 218 0.37 -16.64 13.37
C LYS A 218 1.19 -15.59 12.64
N ILE A 219 1.73 -14.67 13.41
CA ILE A 219 2.74 -13.74 12.93
C ILE A 219 4.08 -14.47 12.98
N GLU A 220 4.81 -14.44 11.87
CA GLU A 220 6.10 -15.10 11.70
C GLU A 220 7.15 -14.05 11.35
N ASP A 221 8.30 -14.13 12.00
CA ASP A 221 9.42 -13.26 11.70
C ASP A 221 10.21 -13.83 10.53
N LEU A 222 10.32 -13.05 9.45
CA LEU A 222 11.17 -13.41 8.32
C LEU A 222 12.63 -13.10 8.65
N ALA A 223 13.51 -14.09 8.45
CA ALA A 223 14.94 -13.90 8.55
C ALA A 223 15.51 -13.34 7.23
N LEU A 224 16.40 -12.35 7.33
CA LEU A 224 17.16 -11.85 6.19
C LEU A 224 18.05 -12.95 5.61
N LYS A 225 18.20 -12.95 4.29
CA LYS A 225 19.13 -13.85 3.62
C LYS A 225 20.53 -13.25 3.69
N THR A 226 21.48 -14.00 4.27
CA THR A 226 22.86 -13.57 4.52
C THR A 226 23.59 -13.11 3.25
N GLU A 227 23.25 -13.69 2.10
CA GLU A 227 23.65 -13.22 0.78
C GLU A 227 22.47 -13.35 -0.19
N PRO A 228 21.76 -12.25 -0.48
CA PRO A 228 20.75 -12.22 -1.54
C PRO A 228 21.51 -12.29 -2.88
N GLY A 229 21.84 -13.49 -3.32
CA GLY A 229 22.61 -13.70 -4.54
C GLY A 229 21.95 -13.03 -5.75
N GLY A 230 22.73 -12.32 -6.56
CA GLY A 230 22.23 -11.55 -7.70
C GLY A 230 22.96 -10.22 -7.85
N LYS A 231 22.60 -9.44 -8.87
CA LYS A 231 23.11 -8.07 -9.05
C LYS A 231 22.09 -7.08 -8.49
N ILE A 232 22.55 -6.01 -7.83
CA ILE A 232 21.65 -4.94 -7.37
C ILE A 232 20.85 -4.40 -8.57
N ALA A 233 19.53 -4.35 -8.41
CA ALA A 233 18.58 -3.99 -9.43
C ALA A 233 17.83 -2.71 -9.04
N PRO A 234 17.88 -1.65 -9.86
CA PRO A 234 17.08 -0.46 -9.62
C PRO A 234 15.62 -0.73 -10.04
N VAL A 235 14.74 -0.99 -9.08
CA VAL A 235 13.28 -0.97 -9.33
C VAL A 235 12.82 0.48 -9.26
N LYS A 236 12.78 1.16 -10.42
CA LYS A 236 12.22 2.51 -10.50
C LYS A 236 10.78 2.42 -10.98
N GLY A 237 9.84 2.82 -10.12
CA GLY A 237 8.50 3.14 -10.58
C GLY A 237 8.56 4.20 -11.67
N LYS A 238 7.76 4.07 -12.75
CA LYS A 238 7.66 5.13 -13.75
C LYS A 238 7.09 6.38 -13.08
N SER A 239 7.96 7.30 -12.65
CA SER A 239 7.50 8.61 -12.21
C SER A 239 6.84 9.28 -13.40
N ARG A 240 5.59 9.75 -13.24
CA ARG A 240 5.08 10.77 -14.16
C ARG A 240 6.07 11.92 -14.08
N SER A 241 6.79 12.19 -15.16
CA SER A 241 7.36 13.52 -15.34
C SER A 241 6.19 14.48 -15.15
N LEU A 242 6.31 15.45 -14.26
CA LEU A 242 5.38 16.57 -14.21
C LEU A 242 5.48 17.26 -15.58
N ALA A 243 4.68 16.83 -16.54
CA ALA A 243 4.46 17.54 -17.78
C ALA A 243 3.65 18.76 -17.37
N PHE A 244 4.34 19.83 -16.99
CA PHE A 244 3.74 21.15 -16.92
C PHE A 244 3.14 21.40 -18.30
N SER A 245 1.81 21.32 -18.39
CA SER A 245 1.13 21.66 -19.64
C SER A 245 1.55 23.08 -20.01
N PRO A 246 2.02 23.32 -21.24
CA PRO A 246 2.43 24.66 -21.68
C PRO A 246 1.30 25.69 -21.51
N PHE A 247 0.05 25.24 -21.40
CA PHE A 247 -1.11 26.05 -21.05
C PHE A 247 -0.99 26.74 -19.67
N PHE A 248 -0.58 26.03 -18.61
CA PHE A 248 -0.46 26.63 -17.27
C PHE A 248 0.74 27.57 -17.17
N LEU A 249 1.80 27.32 -17.94
CA LEU A 249 2.94 28.23 -18.07
C LEU A 249 2.50 29.55 -18.75
N LEU A 250 1.67 29.47 -19.79
CA LEU A 250 1.10 30.64 -20.46
C LEU A 250 0.19 31.45 -19.52
N ILE A 251 -0.66 30.80 -18.72
CA ILE A 251 -1.49 31.48 -17.72
C ILE A 251 -0.63 32.23 -16.71
N LEU A 252 0.43 31.58 -16.19
CA LEU A 252 1.36 32.20 -15.25
C LEU A 252 2.04 33.44 -15.85
N ILE A 253 2.52 33.35 -17.10
CA ILE A 253 3.15 34.47 -17.82
C ILE A 253 2.15 35.61 -18.05
N MET A 254 0.91 35.29 -18.45
CA MET A 254 -0.16 36.27 -18.66
C MET A 254 -0.54 37.00 -17.37
N TRP A 255 -0.40 36.38 -16.20
CA TRP A 255 -0.67 37.00 -14.91
C TRP A 255 0.49 37.84 -14.38
N ILE A 256 1.73 37.41 -14.61
CA ILE A 256 2.92 38.08 -14.07
C ILE A 256 3.30 39.32 -14.89
N LEU A 257 3.21 39.27 -16.23
CA LEU A 257 3.62 40.39 -17.09
C LEU A 257 2.83 41.71 -16.82
N PRO A 258 1.50 41.70 -16.64
CA PRO A 258 0.74 42.91 -16.30
C PRO A 258 1.08 43.46 -14.91
N MET A 259 1.46 42.59 -13.96
CA MET A 259 1.85 43.01 -12.61
C MET A 259 3.18 43.77 -12.62
N ILE A 260 4.16 43.29 -13.39
CA ILE A 260 5.45 43.97 -13.58
C ILE A 260 5.23 45.34 -14.25
N GLY A 261 4.37 45.40 -15.28
CA GLY A 261 4.03 46.65 -15.97
C GLY A 261 3.37 47.69 -15.05
N ARG A 262 2.45 47.27 -14.17
CA ARG A 262 1.80 48.18 -13.20
C ARG A 262 2.76 48.71 -12.15
N ILE A 263 3.67 47.87 -11.65
CA ILE A 263 4.69 48.28 -10.69
C ILE A 263 5.64 49.31 -11.32
N PHE A 264 6.06 49.10 -12.57
CA PHE A 264 6.92 50.04 -13.29
C PHE A 264 6.22 51.39 -13.55
N MET A 265 4.95 51.36 -13.93
CA MET A 265 4.16 52.56 -14.19
C MET A 265 3.95 53.40 -12.93
N VAL A 266 3.68 52.76 -11.79
CA VAL A 266 3.56 53.43 -10.48
C VAL A 266 4.89 54.06 -10.05
N MET A 267 6.03 53.40 -10.31
CA MET A 267 7.35 53.98 -10.01
C MET A 267 7.71 55.18 -10.90
N VAL A 268 7.28 55.19 -12.16
CA VAL A 268 7.53 56.32 -13.08
C VAL A 268 6.67 57.54 -12.73
N VAL A 269 5.41 57.33 -12.35
CA VAL A 269 4.50 58.42 -11.94
C VAL A 269 4.97 59.07 -10.63
N ARG A 270 5.46 58.28 -9.66
CA ARG A 270 5.99 58.79 -8.39
C ARG A 270 7.31 59.57 -8.48
N ARG A 271 8.03 59.48 -9.61
CA ARG A 271 9.27 60.25 -9.85
C ARG A 271 9.02 61.61 -10.54
N ARG A 272 7.77 61.91 -10.93
CA ARG A 272 7.40 63.17 -11.62
C ARG A 272 6.48 64.08 -10.79
N SER A 273 6.26 63.77 -9.52
CA SER A 273 5.61 64.61 -8.50
C SER A 273 6.63 65.02 -7.45
#